data_AF-A0A7V9U5E7-F1
#
_entry.id   AF-A0A7V9U5E7-F1
#
_cell.length_a   1.000
_cell.length_b   1.000
_cell.length_c   1.000
_cell.angle_alpha   90.00
_cell.angle_beta   90.00
_cell.angle_gamma   90.00
#
_symmetry.space_group_name_H-M   'P 1'
#
loop_
_entity.id
_entity.type
_entity.pdbx_description
1 polymer ?
#
loop_
_entity_poly.entity_id
_entity_poly.type
_entity_poly.pdbx_seq_one_letter_code
_entity_poly.pdbx_strand_id
1 'polypeptide(L)' 'MTKEISALPSVRAPEFPEGLDWVHTGGRALRLADLRGKIVLLDFWTYG' A
#
# COMPACT_ATOMS: atom_id res chain seq x y z
N MET A 1 -4.96 -25.94 -13.29
CA MET A 1 -5.89 -25.14 -12.45
C MET A 1 -5.48 -23.67 -12.56
N THR A 2 -5.72 -23.05 -13.71
CA THR A 2 -5.44 -21.62 -13.94
C THR A 2 -6.54 -20.81 -13.28
N LYS A 3 -6.28 -20.27 -12.08
CA LYS A 3 -7.20 -19.35 -11.41
C LYS A 3 -7.30 -18.10 -12.29
N GLU A 4 -8.47 -17.84 -12.86
CA GLU A 4 -8.76 -16.55 -13.47
C GLU A 4 -8.48 -15.46 -12.44
N ILE A 5 -7.56 -14.56 -12.78
CA ILE A 5 -7.34 -13.32 -12.02
C ILE A 5 -8.65 -12.55 -12.15
N SER A 6 -9.44 -12.57 -11.08
CA SER A 6 -10.79 -12.01 -11.00
C SER A 6 -10.85 -10.65 -11.69
N ALA A 7 -11.76 -10.50 -12.65
CA ALA A 7 -11.96 -9.32 -13.50
C ALA A 7 -12.60 -8.14 -12.73
N LEU A 8 -12.19 -7.89 -11.49
CA LEU A 8 -12.53 -6.65 -10.82
C LEU A 8 -11.72 -5.53 -11.49
N PRO A 9 -12.37 -4.40 -11.83
CA PRO A 9 -11.66 -3.27 -12.40
C PRO A 9 -10.55 -2.83 -11.45
N SER A 10 -9.37 -2.53 -12.01
CA SER A 10 -8.29 -1.94 -11.24
C SER A 10 -8.78 -0.61 -10.65
N VAL A 11 -8.84 -0.53 -9.33
CA VAL A 11 -9.16 0.70 -8.61
C VAL A 11 -7.88 1.43 -8.24
N ARG A 12 -7.95 2.75 -8.12
CA ARG A 12 -6.85 3.52 -7.51
C ARG A 12 -6.71 3.08 -6.07
N ALA A 13 -5.47 2.83 -5.64
CA ALA A 13 -5.18 2.60 -4.24
C ALA A 13 -5.68 3.81 -3.42
N PRO A 14 -6.46 3.59 -2.35
CA PRO A 14 -6.86 4.65 -1.43
C PRO A 14 -5.64 5.16 -0.66
N GLU A 15 -5.65 6.43 -0.26
CA GLU A 15 -4.58 7.00 0.57
C GLU A 15 -4.44 6.27 1.91
N PHE A 16 -3.23 6.30 2.49
CA PHE A 16 -3.02 5.78 3.84
C PHE A 16 -3.85 6.56 4.87
N PRO A 17 -4.49 5.88 5.84
CA PRO A 17 -5.16 6.54 6.95
C PRO A 17 -4.26 7.51 7.70
N GLU A 18 -4.84 8.59 8.19
CA GLU A 18 -4.15 9.52 9.08
C GLU A 18 -3.87 8.86 10.44
N GLY A 19 -2.81 9.30 11.12
CA GLY A 19 -2.47 8.84 12.47
C GLY A 19 -1.83 7.46 12.56
N LEU A 20 -1.39 6.85 11.44
CA LEU A 20 -0.59 5.63 11.47
C LEU A 20 0.82 5.89 11.99
N ASP A 21 1.31 4.98 12.83
CA ASP A 21 2.71 4.96 13.25
C ASP A 21 3.60 4.40 12.13
N TRP A 22 4.52 5.23 11.65
CA TRP A 22 5.48 4.84 10.62
C TRP A 22 6.84 4.55 11.23
N VAL A 23 7.36 3.37 10.95
CA VAL A 23 8.72 2.96 11.29
C VAL A 23 9.64 3.07 10.07
N HIS A 24 10.94 3.30 10.30
CA HIS A 24 11.96 3.41 9.25
C HIS A 24 11.79 4.55 8.23
N THR A 25 10.93 5.53 8.52
CA THR A 25 10.70 6.71 7.64
C THR A 25 11.38 7.99 8.14
N GLY A 26 12.19 7.91 9.20
CA GLY A 26 12.79 9.08 9.84
C GLY A 26 11.76 9.96 10.56
N GLY A 27 10.65 9.36 11.04
CA GLY A 27 9.59 10.07 11.77
C GLY A 27 8.54 10.75 10.88
N ARG A 28 8.62 10.57 9.55
CA ARG A 28 7.67 11.17 8.61
C ARG A 28 6.59 10.16 8.23
N ALA A 29 5.34 10.60 8.22
CA ALA A 29 4.25 9.83 7.64
C ALA A 29 4.37 9.76 6.11
N LEU A 30 4.18 8.58 5.54
CA LEU A 30 4.16 8.41 4.09
C LEU A 30 2.75 8.64 3.52
N ARG A 31 2.70 9.23 2.33
CA ARG A 31 1.50 9.36 1.50
C ARG A 31 1.73 8.60 0.20
N LEU A 32 0.72 7.92 -0.33
CA LEU A 32 0.80 7.29 -1.64
C LEU A 32 1.04 8.31 -2.75
N ALA A 33 0.60 9.56 -2.57
CA ALA A 33 0.92 10.65 -3.49
C ALA A 33 2.43 10.89 -3.64
N ASP A 34 3.21 10.71 -2.58
CA ASP A 34 4.67 10.90 -2.58
C ASP A 34 5.40 9.77 -3.33
N LEU A 35 4.73 8.64 -3.56
CA LEU A 35 5.30 7.44 -4.17
C LEU A 35 4.92 7.29 -5.65
N ARG A 36 4.27 8.29 -6.25
CA ARG A 36 3.92 8.26 -7.68
C ARG A 36 5.16 8.06 -8.55
N GLY A 37 5.02 7.24 -9.59
CA GLY A 37 6.11 6.85 -10.47
C GLY A 37 6.95 5.67 -9.96
N LYS A 38 6.62 5.11 -8.79
CA LYS A 38 7.23 3.88 -8.26
C LYS A 38 6.21 2.75 -8.27
N ILE A 39 6.69 1.51 -8.40
CA ILE A 39 5.92 0.32 -8.06
C ILE A 39 5.94 0.19 -6.53
N VAL A 40 4.76 0.11 -5.92
CA VAL A 40 4.58 -0.01 -4.48
C VAL A 40 3.93 -1.36 -4.19
N LEU A 41 4.55 -2.15 -3.31
CA LEU A 41 3.99 -3.39 -2.79
C LEU A 41 3.51 -3.14 -1.36
N LEU A 42 2.23 -3.40 -1.09
CA LEU A 42 1.69 -3.43 0.26
C LEU A 42 1.67 -4.87 0.74
N ASP A 43 2.43 -5.14 1.78
CA ASP A 43 2.48 -6.43 2.45
C ASP A 43 1.76 -6.32 3.81
N PHE A 44 0.68 -7.07 3.96
CA PHE A 44 -0.14 -7.07 5.18
C PHE A 44 0.29 -8.23 6.06
N TRP A 45 0.96 -7.92 7.17
CA TRP A 45 1.57 -8.93 8.05
C TRP A 45 1.40 -8.55 9.53
N THR A 46 1.66 -9.52 10.41
CA THR A 46 1.78 -9.35 11.86
C THR A 46 3.00 -10.12 12.36
N TYR A 47 3.60 -9.68 13.47
CA TYR A 47 4.78 -10.35 14.03
C TYR A 47 4.46 -11.66 14.77
N GLY A 48 3.19 -11.87 15.17
CA GLY A 48 2.75 -13.04 15.95
C GLY A 48 1.62 -12.72 16.92
#